data_AF-A0A2T3J3T4-F1
#
_entry.id   AF-A0A2T3J3T4-F1
#
_cell.length_a   1.000
_cell.length_b   1.000
_cell.length_c   1.000
_cell.angle_alpha   90.00
_cell.angle_beta   90.00
_cell.angle_gamma   90.00
#
_symmetry.space_group_name_H-M   'P 1'
#
loop_
_entity.id
_entity.type
_entity.pdbx_description
1 polymer ?
#
loop_
_entity_poly.entity_id
_entity_poly.type
_entity_poly.pdbx_seq_one_letter_code
_entity_poly.pdbx_strand_id
1 'polypeptide(L)'
;MNKVFFLLPILALLGCDDEDVVNTVSGNAEVFAITGAEINMAGEDAKYIQIDSIENNYNITLPDEFPSGSEATLTSKLGTLAIDIEDTDCGIIDTTGEVCLGAGSSTVCVPDDVSKLGIKLFTIDMGDVKRAYDNGFYPKLAAELLGDTFTDFDIERVSCSSIGL
;
A
#
# COMPACT_ATOMS: atom_id res chain seq x y z
N MET A 1 -6.68 29.47 -41.50
CA MET A 1 -6.43 28.05 -41.16
C MET A 1 -6.02 27.99 -39.70
N ASN A 2 -6.98 27.75 -38.81
CA ASN A 2 -6.72 27.48 -37.40
C ASN A 2 -6.22 26.04 -37.26
N LYS A 3 -5.09 25.85 -36.58
CA LYS A 3 -4.71 24.54 -36.04
C LYS A 3 -4.57 24.70 -34.53
N VAL A 4 -5.72 24.61 -33.86
CA VAL A 4 -5.77 24.31 -32.44
C VAL A 4 -5.36 22.85 -32.32
N PHE A 5 -4.17 22.61 -31.77
CA PHE A 5 -3.75 21.28 -31.34
C PHE A 5 -4.66 20.87 -30.19
N PHE A 6 -5.64 20.03 -30.52
CA PHE A 6 -6.46 19.30 -29.56
C PHE A 6 -5.56 18.27 -28.87
N LEU A 7 -5.00 18.66 -27.73
CA LEU A 7 -4.41 17.75 -26.75
C LEU A 7 -5.44 17.51 -25.66
N LEU A 8 -6.26 16.47 -25.83
CA LEU A 8 -7.08 15.78 -24.82
C LEU A 8 -7.89 14.70 -25.57
N PRO A 9 -8.04 13.44 -25.09
CA PRO A 9 -7.98 13.03 -23.69
C PRO A 9 -7.27 11.67 -23.45
N ILE A 10 -6.15 11.67 -22.70
CA ILE A 10 -5.65 10.43 -22.03
C ILE A 10 -6.24 10.33 -20.60
N LEU A 11 -7.06 11.30 -20.19
CA LEU A 11 -7.72 11.36 -18.88
C LEU A 11 -8.93 10.41 -18.74
N ALA A 12 -9.23 9.58 -19.74
CA ALA A 12 -10.40 8.69 -19.74
C ALA A 12 -10.07 7.21 -19.48
N LEU A 13 -8.79 6.85 -19.31
CA LEU A 13 -8.39 5.51 -18.85
C LEU A 13 -8.05 5.46 -17.36
N LEU A 14 -7.99 6.60 -16.70
CA LEU A 14 -7.64 6.68 -15.29
C LEU A 14 -8.93 6.59 -14.48
N GLY A 15 -9.25 5.38 -14.01
CA GLY A 15 -10.07 5.21 -12.80
C GLY A 15 -9.31 5.62 -11.53
N CYS A 16 -8.27 6.45 -11.67
CA CYS A 16 -7.42 6.90 -10.59
C CYS A 16 -8.11 8.05 -9.87
N ASP A 17 -8.06 8.02 -8.55
CA ASP A 17 -8.44 9.17 -7.73
C ASP A 17 -7.67 10.43 -8.16
N ASP A 18 -8.28 11.60 -7.97
CA ASP A 18 -7.69 12.89 -8.35
C ASP A 18 -6.26 13.07 -7.79
N GLU A 19 -5.99 12.49 -6.63
CA GLU A 19 -4.69 12.50 -5.94
C GLU A 19 -3.60 11.71 -6.69
N ASP A 20 -3.96 10.55 -7.24
CA ASP A 20 -3.07 9.68 -8.01
C ASP A 20 -2.68 10.33 -9.34
N VAL A 21 -3.62 11.06 -9.95
CA VAL A 21 -3.38 11.86 -11.16
C VAL A 21 -2.43 13.02 -10.85
N VAL A 22 -2.65 13.73 -9.74
CA VAL A 22 -1.79 14.85 -9.32
C VAL A 22 -0.38 14.39 -9.01
N ASN A 23 -0.24 13.27 -8.28
CA ASN A 23 1.07 12.70 -7.97
C ASN A 23 1.80 12.28 -9.24
N THR A 24 1.13 11.54 -10.13
CA THR A 24 1.72 11.09 -11.40
C THR A 24 2.16 12.26 -12.28
N VAL A 25 1.34 13.30 -12.41
CA VAL A 25 1.66 14.51 -13.19
C VAL A 25 2.82 15.30 -12.55
N SER A 26 2.97 15.22 -11.23
CA SER A 26 4.06 15.84 -10.48
C SER A 26 5.35 15.01 -10.46
N GLY A 27 5.34 13.80 -11.05
CA GLY A 27 6.49 12.88 -11.06
C GLY A 27 6.60 11.99 -9.82
N ASN A 28 5.57 11.94 -9.00
CA ASN A 28 5.52 11.18 -7.75
C ASN A 28 4.56 10.00 -7.83
N ALA A 29 4.73 9.03 -6.94
CA ALA A 29 3.83 7.90 -6.75
C ALA A 29 3.76 7.50 -5.28
N GLU A 30 2.63 6.93 -4.89
CA GLU A 30 2.46 6.37 -3.56
C GLU A 30 2.82 4.89 -3.54
N VAL A 31 3.65 4.54 -2.57
CA VAL A 31 3.91 3.16 -2.18
C VAL A 31 3.51 2.97 -0.72
N PHE A 32 3.08 1.77 -0.36
CA PHE A 32 2.69 1.45 1.00
C PHE A 32 3.43 0.25 1.55
N ALA A 33 3.51 0.21 2.88
CA ALA A 33 3.91 -0.96 3.64
C ALA A 33 2.87 -1.20 4.74
N ILE A 34 2.71 -2.46 5.13
CA ILE A 34 1.72 -2.83 6.14
C ILE A 34 2.36 -2.65 7.52
N THR A 35 1.63 -2.06 8.45
CA THR A 35 2.13 -1.78 9.80
C THR A 35 1.39 -2.57 10.86
N GLY A 36 0.15 -2.96 10.58
CA GLY A 36 -0.67 -3.76 11.49
C GLY A 36 -1.87 -4.36 10.79
N ALA A 37 -2.63 -5.14 11.54
CA ALA A 37 -3.90 -5.68 11.09
C ALA A 37 -4.94 -5.61 12.21
N GLU A 38 -6.19 -5.41 11.82
CA GLU A 38 -7.34 -5.59 12.69
C GLU A 38 -7.75 -7.07 12.63
N ILE A 39 -7.70 -7.74 13.78
CA ILE A 39 -8.03 -9.17 13.88
C ILE A 39 -9.39 -9.32 14.56
N ASN A 40 -10.27 -10.10 13.94
CA ASN A 40 -11.54 -10.49 14.54
C ASN A 40 -11.37 -11.74 15.39
N MET A 41 -11.06 -11.56 16.67
CA MET A 41 -11.04 -12.68 17.61
C MET A 41 -12.41 -12.87 18.26
N ALA A 42 -12.89 -14.12 18.27
CA ALA A 42 -14.16 -14.46 18.88
C ALA A 42 -14.20 -14.04 20.37
N GLY A 43 -14.98 -13.00 20.67
CA GLY A 43 -15.23 -12.52 22.04
C GLY A 43 -14.38 -11.33 22.51
N GLU A 44 -13.56 -10.74 21.66
CA GLU A 44 -12.82 -9.50 21.95
C GLU A 44 -13.23 -8.36 21.01
N ASP A 45 -13.14 -7.12 21.48
CA ASP A 45 -13.29 -5.95 20.60
C ASP A 45 -12.13 -5.94 19.58
N ALA A 46 -12.46 -5.69 18.32
CA ALA A 46 -11.47 -5.58 17.24
C ALA A 46 -10.41 -4.53 17.59
N LYS A 47 -9.13 -4.92 17.49
CA LYS A 47 -7.98 -4.05 17.78
C LYS A 47 -6.95 -4.18 16.69
N TYR A 48 -6.35 -3.03 16.34
CA TYR A 48 -5.16 -2.98 15.51
C TYR A 48 -3.96 -3.53 16.28
N ILE A 49 -3.38 -4.60 15.77
CA ILE A 49 -2.20 -5.23 16.32
C ILE A 49 -1.08 -5.09 15.28
N GLN A 50 0.10 -4.66 15.71
CA GLN A 50 1.26 -4.57 14.83
C GLN A 50 1.62 -5.96 14.30
N ILE A 51 1.95 -6.06 13.01
CA ILE A 51 2.17 -7.35 12.34
C ILE A 51 3.21 -8.22 13.06
N ASP A 52 4.31 -7.62 13.52
CA ASP A 52 5.38 -8.34 14.25
C ASP A 52 4.88 -8.98 15.56
N SER A 53 3.75 -8.49 16.10
CA SER A 53 3.11 -9.02 17.31
C SER A 53 2.02 -10.06 16.99
N ILE A 54 1.56 -10.19 15.75
CA ILE A 54 0.44 -11.07 15.38
C ILE A 54 0.86 -12.53 15.39
N GLU A 55 1.94 -12.86 14.68
CA GLU A 55 2.42 -14.25 14.57
C GLU A 55 2.78 -14.84 15.93
N ASN A 56 3.33 -14.00 16.82
CA ASN A 56 3.80 -14.42 18.14
C ASN A 56 2.66 -14.63 19.16
N ASN A 57 1.54 -13.91 19.04
CA ASN A 57 0.52 -13.89 20.09
C ASN A 57 -0.79 -14.60 19.71
N TYR A 58 -1.10 -14.77 18.42
CA TYR A 58 -2.44 -15.17 17.99
C TYR A 58 -2.50 -16.46 17.15
N ASN A 59 -1.37 -17.17 16.98
CA ASN A 59 -1.29 -18.39 16.16
C ASN A 59 -1.85 -18.19 14.73
N ILE A 60 -1.79 -16.95 14.24
CA ILE A 60 -2.07 -16.59 12.86
C ILE A 60 -0.73 -16.67 12.13
N THR A 61 -0.66 -17.49 11.08
CA THR A 61 0.50 -17.50 10.20
C THR A 61 0.27 -16.45 9.14
N LEU A 62 0.88 -15.29 9.32
CA LEU A 62 1.05 -14.37 8.21
C LEU A 62 2.12 -14.98 7.30
N PRO A 63 1.99 -14.86 5.99
CA PRO A 63 3.06 -15.31 5.11
C PRO A 63 4.28 -14.36 5.24
N ASP A 64 5.48 -14.93 5.20
CA ASP A 64 6.76 -14.24 5.46
C ASP A 64 7.01 -12.99 4.59
N GLU A 65 6.28 -12.85 3.47
CA GLU A 65 6.40 -11.77 2.49
C GLU A 65 5.46 -10.58 2.78
N PHE A 66 4.70 -10.61 3.88
CA PHE A 66 3.99 -9.43 4.36
C PHE A 66 5.01 -8.34 4.74
N PRO A 67 5.02 -7.19 4.06
CA PRO A 67 5.94 -6.11 4.39
C PRO A 67 5.52 -5.51 5.73
N SER A 68 6.22 -5.83 6.80
CA SER A 68 5.94 -5.31 8.14
C SER A 68 7.06 -4.46 8.71
N GLY A 69 6.70 -3.60 9.65
CA GLY A 69 7.64 -2.92 10.52
C GLY A 69 7.06 -1.65 11.14
N SER A 70 7.79 -1.09 12.10
CA SER A 70 7.49 0.24 12.64
C SER A 70 7.76 1.33 11.62
N GLU A 71 7.09 2.48 11.75
CA GLU A 71 7.31 3.66 10.90
C GLU A 71 8.80 4.01 10.78
N ALA A 72 9.52 4.07 11.91
CA ALA A 72 10.95 4.36 11.92
C ALA A 72 11.78 3.34 11.11
N THR A 73 11.39 2.07 11.14
CA THR A 73 12.06 1.00 10.39
C THR A 73 11.81 1.15 8.90
N LEU A 74 10.57 1.41 8.51
CA LEU A 74 10.17 1.58 7.12
C LEU A 74 10.80 2.83 6.49
N THR A 75 10.77 3.96 7.19
CA THR A 75 11.44 5.20 6.78
C THR A 75 12.95 5.02 6.65
N SER A 76 13.58 4.35 7.63
CA SER A 76 15.01 4.04 7.57
C SER A 76 15.34 3.17 6.36
N LYS A 77 14.51 2.16 6.05
CA LYS A 77 14.69 1.27 4.90
C LYS A 77 14.67 2.04 3.58
N LEU A 78 13.69 2.93 3.36
CA LEU A 78 13.66 3.80 2.17
C LEU A 78 14.89 4.71 2.10
N GLY A 79 15.31 5.31 3.23
CA GLY A 79 16.52 6.11 3.30
C GLY A 79 17.80 5.33 2.94
N THR A 80 17.93 4.06 3.34
CA THR A 80 19.07 3.22 2.95
C THR A 80 19.11 2.88 1.46
N LEU A 81 17.96 2.93 0.79
CA LEU A 81 17.82 2.74 -0.66
C LEU A 81 18.05 4.04 -1.45
N ALA A 82 18.39 5.13 -0.76
CA ALA A 82 18.48 6.48 -1.30
C ALA A 82 17.19 6.89 -2.04
N ILE A 83 16.05 6.53 -1.47
CA ILE A 83 14.73 6.96 -1.93
C ILE A 83 14.29 8.10 -1.01
N ASP A 84 14.07 9.26 -1.60
CA ASP A 84 13.57 10.44 -0.88
C ASP A 84 12.05 10.31 -0.67
N ILE A 85 11.59 10.69 0.52
CA ILE A 85 10.17 10.65 0.90
C ILE A 85 9.66 12.09 0.84
N GLU A 86 8.74 12.35 -0.08
CA GLU A 86 8.10 13.65 -0.26
C GLU A 86 6.99 13.90 0.76
N ASP A 87 6.22 12.85 1.07
CA ASP A 87 5.14 12.90 2.04
C ASP A 87 4.87 11.51 2.63
N THR A 88 4.16 11.48 3.77
CA THR A 88 3.73 10.24 4.40
C THR A 88 2.31 10.33 4.91
N ASP A 89 1.58 9.23 4.82
CA ASP A 89 0.22 9.14 5.34
C ASP A 89 -0.08 7.74 5.89
N CYS A 90 -1.29 7.54 6.39
CA CYS A 90 -1.77 6.26 6.90
C CYS A 90 -3.11 5.91 6.27
N GLY A 91 -3.31 4.62 6.06
CA GLY A 91 -4.53 4.10 5.45
C GLY A 91 -4.93 2.75 6.02
N ILE A 92 -6.11 2.31 5.62
CA ILE A 92 -6.59 0.96 5.86
C ILE A 92 -7.03 0.31 4.55
N ILE A 93 -6.77 -0.98 4.41
CA ILE A 93 -7.29 -1.82 3.33
C ILE A 93 -8.32 -2.75 3.95
N ASP A 94 -9.55 -2.72 3.46
CA ASP A 94 -10.59 -3.67 3.88
C ASP A 94 -10.32 -5.05 3.25
N THR A 95 -10.30 -6.08 4.09
CA THR A 95 -10.01 -7.47 3.68
C THR A 95 -11.24 -8.38 3.81
N THR A 96 -12.46 -7.83 3.82
CA THR A 96 -13.71 -8.60 3.71
C THR A 96 -13.92 -9.29 2.34
N GLY A 97 -12.93 -9.25 1.45
CA GLY A 97 -12.78 -10.08 0.25
C GLY A 97 -11.38 -10.70 0.15
N GLU A 98 -11.14 -11.50 -0.89
CA GLU A 98 -9.81 -12.09 -1.12
C GLU A 98 -8.81 -11.00 -1.52
N VAL A 99 -8.00 -10.56 -0.54
CA VAL A 99 -6.91 -9.60 -0.72
C VAL A 99 -5.62 -10.40 -0.81
N CYS A 100 -4.97 -10.37 -1.98
CA CYS A 100 -3.68 -11.02 -2.16
C CYS A 100 -2.61 -10.06 -2.64
N LEU A 101 -1.44 -10.15 -2.03
CA LEU A 101 -0.28 -9.31 -2.26
C LEU A 101 0.78 -10.14 -3.00
N GLY A 102 1.47 -9.52 -3.96
CA GLY A 102 2.56 -10.15 -4.70
C GLY A 102 2.18 -10.55 -6.13
N ALA A 103 3.20 -10.82 -6.94
CA ALA A 103 3.04 -11.05 -8.37
C ALA A 103 3.22 -12.53 -8.75
N GLY A 104 2.28 -13.06 -9.54
CA GLY A 104 2.41 -14.38 -10.16
C GLY A 104 2.36 -15.55 -9.17
N SER A 105 3.45 -16.31 -9.06
CA SER A 105 3.53 -17.48 -8.16
C SER A 105 3.91 -17.14 -6.72
N SER A 106 4.29 -15.88 -6.46
CA SER A 106 4.62 -15.35 -5.14
C SER A 106 3.46 -14.52 -4.59
N THR A 107 2.23 -14.85 -4.99
CA THR A 107 1.02 -14.20 -4.50
C THR A 107 0.63 -14.82 -3.16
N VAL A 108 0.33 -13.94 -2.23
CA VAL A 108 0.17 -14.22 -0.81
C VAL A 108 -1.13 -13.58 -0.36
N CYS A 109 -2.09 -14.39 0.08
CA CYS A 109 -3.40 -13.89 0.48
C CYS A 109 -3.49 -13.62 1.97
N VAL A 110 -4.21 -12.55 2.32
CA VAL A 110 -4.54 -12.20 3.70
C VAL A 110 -5.44 -13.31 4.29
N PRO A 111 -5.17 -13.81 5.50
CA PRO A 111 -6.05 -14.78 6.16
C PRO A 111 -7.44 -14.20 6.48
N ASP A 112 -8.48 -15.04 6.44
CA ASP A 112 -9.88 -14.64 6.71
C ASP A 112 -10.13 -14.03 8.10
N ASP A 113 -9.25 -14.30 9.07
CA ASP A 113 -9.35 -13.77 10.44
C ASP A 113 -8.95 -12.29 10.56
N VAL A 114 -8.36 -11.73 9.50
CA VAL A 114 -8.00 -10.32 9.39
C VAL A 114 -9.13 -9.59 8.66
N SER A 115 -9.72 -8.58 9.30
CA SER A 115 -10.77 -7.73 8.68
C SER A 115 -10.20 -6.52 7.96
N LYS A 116 -9.08 -5.98 8.43
CA LYS A 116 -8.45 -4.79 7.86
C LYS A 116 -6.95 -4.84 8.02
N LEU A 117 -6.23 -4.32 7.02
CA LEU A 117 -4.80 -4.04 7.12
C LEU A 117 -4.59 -2.55 7.35
N GLY A 118 -3.73 -2.22 8.30
CA GLY A 118 -3.27 -0.85 8.54
C GLY A 118 -1.98 -0.66 7.78
N ILE A 119 -1.91 0.41 7.00
CA ILE A 119 -0.78 0.69 6.12
C ILE A 119 -0.20 2.08 6.37
N LYS A 120 1.11 2.19 6.14
CA LYS A 120 1.81 3.47 6.01
C LYS A 120 2.04 3.73 4.52
N LEU A 121 1.59 4.89 4.06
CA LEU A 121 1.76 5.39 2.70
C LEU A 121 2.98 6.32 2.66
N PHE A 122 3.75 6.22 1.59
CA PHE A 122 4.92 7.04 1.31
C PHE A 122 4.81 7.56 -0.12
N THR A 123 4.82 8.88 -0.26
CA THR A 123 4.94 9.54 -1.57
C THR A 123 6.42 9.63 -1.92
N ILE A 124 6.80 9.05 -3.05
CA ILE A 124 8.19 8.98 -3.54
C ILE A 124 8.25 9.37 -5.02
N ASP A 125 9.45 9.61 -5.54
CA ASP A 125 9.66 9.82 -6.98
C ASP A 125 9.25 8.56 -7.78
N MET A 126 8.55 8.76 -8.90
CA MET A 126 8.07 7.70 -9.78
C MET A 126 9.21 6.78 -10.27
N GLY A 127 10.42 7.33 -10.45
CA GLY A 127 11.61 6.59 -10.84
C GLY A 127 12.11 5.60 -9.78
N ASP A 128 11.73 5.79 -8.53
CA ASP A 128 12.13 4.93 -7.40
C ASP A 128 11.08 3.86 -7.04
N VAL A 129 9.87 3.92 -7.61
CA VAL A 129 8.77 2.95 -7.36
C VAL A 129 9.23 1.51 -7.57
N LYS A 130 9.94 1.22 -8.66
CA LYS A 130 10.44 -0.14 -8.89
C LYS A 130 11.44 -0.58 -7.81
N ARG A 131 12.33 0.32 -7.37
CA ARG A 131 13.30 -0.01 -6.31
C ARG A 131 12.57 -0.23 -4.99
N ALA A 132 11.56 0.57 -4.68
CA ALA A 132 10.73 0.40 -3.50
C ALA A 132 9.99 -0.96 -3.53
N TYR A 133 9.39 -1.31 -4.67
CA TYR A 133 8.71 -2.59 -4.91
C TYR A 133 9.63 -3.80 -4.77
N ASP A 134 10.79 -3.78 -5.41
CA ASP A 134 11.79 -4.85 -5.30
C ASP A 134 12.30 -5.02 -3.85
N ASN A 135 11.98 -4.08 -2.95
CA ASN A 135 12.31 -4.10 -1.52
C ASN A 135 11.06 -4.20 -0.60
N GLY A 136 9.89 -4.53 -1.15
CA GLY A 136 8.67 -4.85 -0.39
C GLY A 136 7.70 -3.70 -0.14
N PHE A 137 7.90 -2.53 -0.76
CA PHE A 137 6.90 -1.45 -0.73
C PHE A 137 5.97 -1.56 -1.93
N TYR A 138 4.67 -1.71 -1.69
CA TYR A 138 3.71 -1.98 -2.74
C TYR A 138 3.20 -0.67 -3.35
N PRO A 139 3.23 -0.47 -4.68
CA PRO A 139 2.63 0.72 -5.26
C PRO A 139 1.12 0.70 -5.06
N LYS A 140 0.53 1.86 -4.79
CA LYS A 140 -0.92 2.03 -4.84
C LYS A 140 -1.45 1.83 -6.27
N LEU A 141 -0.73 2.37 -7.25
CA LEU A 141 -1.05 2.27 -8.69
C LEU A 141 -0.32 1.10 -9.36
N ALA A 142 -0.50 -0.12 -8.85
CA ALA A 142 0.30 -1.26 -9.29
C ALA A 142 -0.26 -1.97 -10.54
N ALA A 143 -1.53 -1.77 -10.90
CA ALA A 143 -2.15 -2.46 -12.04
C ALA A 143 -1.53 -2.07 -13.41
N GLU A 144 -1.18 -0.81 -13.62
CA GLU A 144 -0.63 -0.34 -14.93
C GLU A 144 0.90 -0.18 -14.96
N LEU A 145 1.56 0.09 -13.83
CA LEU A 145 3.02 0.28 -13.78
C LEU A 145 3.81 -1.03 -13.71
N LEU A 146 3.25 -2.08 -13.09
CA LEU A 146 3.92 -3.37 -12.88
C LEU A 146 3.27 -4.53 -13.67
N GLY A 147 2.14 -4.27 -14.33
CA GLY A 147 1.44 -5.17 -15.26
C GLY A 147 0.57 -6.22 -14.55
N ASP A 148 -0.75 -6.16 -14.77
CA ASP A 148 -1.80 -7.16 -14.43
C ASP A 148 -1.76 -7.79 -13.02
N THR A 149 -0.99 -7.25 -12.07
CA THR A 149 -0.60 -8.00 -10.87
C THR A 149 -1.27 -7.58 -9.58
N PHE A 150 -2.16 -6.58 -9.60
CA PHE A 150 -2.75 -6.09 -8.36
C PHE A 150 -4.23 -5.77 -8.53
N THR A 151 -5.02 -6.34 -7.62
CA THR A 151 -6.39 -5.90 -7.33
C THR A 151 -6.34 -4.44 -6.90
N ASP A 152 -7.23 -3.64 -7.46
CA ASP A 152 -7.53 -2.28 -7.00
C ASP A 152 -7.86 -2.35 -5.49
N PHE A 153 -6.90 -1.95 -4.64
CA PHE A 153 -7.12 -1.94 -3.20
C PHE A 153 -7.77 -0.62 -2.85
N ASP A 154 -9.01 -0.68 -2.35
CA ASP A 154 -9.66 0.50 -1.79
C ASP A 154 -8.94 0.86 -0.48
N ILE A 155 -8.12 1.91 -0.54
CA ILE A 155 -7.36 2.42 0.60
C ILE A 155 -8.14 3.59 1.21
N GLU A 156 -8.72 3.37 2.38
CA GLU A 156 -9.32 4.45 3.15
C GLU A 156 -8.24 5.17 3.98
N ARG A 157 -8.07 6.47 3.76
CA ARG A 157 -7.13 7.32 4.50
C ARG A 157 -7.60 7.48 5.96
N VAL A 158 -6.71 7.26 6.91
CA VAL A 158 -7.02 7.36 8.35
C VAL A 158 -5.89 8.02 9.12
N SER A 159 -6.19 8.47 10.34
CA SER A 159 -5.12 8.92 11.24
C SER A 159 -4.18 7.77 11.59
N CYS A 160 -2.87 7.99 11.55
CA CYS A 160 -1.88 7.00 12.00
C CYS A 160 -2.16 6.46 13.42
N SER A 161 -2.66 7.33 14.31
CA SER A 161 -3.03 6.95 15.67
C SER A 161 -4.15 5.90 15.74
N SER A 162 -5.02 5.83 14.72
CA SER A 162 -6.11 4.85 14.64
C SER A 162 -5.62 3.45 14.28
N ILE A 163 -4.44 3.32 13.69
CA ILE A 163 -3.80 2.04 13.34
C ILE A 163 -2.58 1.73 14.23
N GLY A 164 -2.40 2.47 15.34
CA GLY A 164 -1.36 2.24 16.32
C GLY A 164 0.04 2.71 15.90
N LEU A 165 0.11 3.75 15.07
CA LEU A 165 1.33 4.47 14.66
C LEU A 165 1.37 5.89 15.24
#